data_AF-A0A6J7MZI0-F1
#
_entry.id   AF-A0A6J7MZI0-F1
#
_cell.length_a   1.000
_cell.length_b   1.000
_cell.length_c   1.000
_cell.angle_alpha   90.00
_cell.angle_beta   90.00
_cell.angle_gamma   90.00
#
_symmetry.space_group_name_H-M   'P 1'
#
loop_
_entity.id
_entity.type
_entity.pdbx_description
1 polymer ?
#
loop_
_entity_poly.entity_id
_entity_poly.type
_entity_poly.pdbx_seq_one_letter_code
_entity_poly.pdbx_strand_id
1 'polypeptide(L)'
;MALDLLIAIFFLFVGIEITATLTHPKQVLLPAIAALGGMILPATIFLALNPGSPAWATAMPTDLALALGVFALLGKKANPAVRIFLLTLAVADDLFSLIVLAIFYGDQLDIAHSASTLGAAAFGALLAFVPKFPVAKVVTILSPLCTFFVIPVYVVAKLSDGISLDSVTSKTAIALTIARVVGKILGITLFAWLCIRLKVVPKPTDLKITELAGVGALAGMGLTVALVISEVAVSSKEIQGDVKAGLIISALISGLIGFIWLRVVRPTSVS
;
A
#
# COMPACT_ATOMS: atom_id res chain seq x y z
N MET A 1 12.94 8.54 -17.83
CA MET A 1 11.84 9.01 -18.73
C MET A 1 10.73 7.98 -18.91
N ALA A 2 10.98 6.75 -19.40
CA ALA A 2 9.90 5.77 -19.60
C ALA A 2 9.25 5.27 -18.29
N LEU A 3 10.06 5.00 -17.25
CA LEU A 3 9.59 4.63 -15.92
C LEU A 3 8.79 5.77 -15.24
N ASP A 4 9.20 7.02 -15.46
CA ASP A 4 8.51 8.20 -14.92
C ASP A 4 7.12 8.37 -15.54
N LEU A 5 6.95 8.02 -16.82
CA LEU A 5 5.64 8.01 -17.47
C LEU A 5 4.73 6.90 -16.91
N LEU A 6 5.27 5.71 -16.68
CA LEU A 6 4.54 4.59 -16.09
C LEU A 6 4.03 4.96 -14.69
N ILE A 7 4.90 5.51 -13.84
CA ILE A 7 4.51 5.89 -12.49
C ILE A 7 3.53 7.08 -12.49
N ALA A 8 3.64 7.99 -13.47
CA ALA A 8 2.65 9.05 -13.66
C ALA A 8 1.26 8.51 -14.02
N ILE A 9 1.16 7.51 -14.89
CA ILE A 9 -0.11 6.84 -15.19
C ILE A 9 -0.69 6.20 -13.92
N PHE A 10 0.16 5.56 -13.11
CA PHE A 10 -0.25 4.96 -11.84
C PHE A 10 -0.76 6.02 -10.84
N PHE A 11 -0.01 7.09 -10.61
CA PHE A 11 -0.43 8.14 -9.67
C PHE A 11 -1.64 8.93 -10.16
N LEU A 12 -1.79 9.13 -11.48
CA LEU A 12 -3.01 9.67 -12.09
C LEU A 12 -4.22 8.79 -11.75
N PHE A 13 -4.09 7.47 -11.93
CA PHE A 13 -5.13 6.51 -11.58
C PHE A 13 -5.49 6.58 -10.09
N VAL A 14 -4.49 6.57 -9.21
CA VAL A 14 -4.67 6.72 -7.75
C VAL A 14 -5.41 8.01 -7.41
N GLY A 15 -5.04 9.14 -8.03
CA GLY A 15 -5.72 10.43 -7.83
C GLY A 15 -7.21 10.40 -8.20
N ILE A 16 -7.57 9.73 -9.30
CA ILE A 16 -8.96 9.56 -9.72
C ILE A 16 -9.73 8.63 -8.75
N GLU A 17 -9.11 7.53 -8.33
CA GLU A 17 -9.72 6.51 -7.48
C GLU A 17 -10.01 7.03 -6.06
N ILE A 18 -9.11 7.85 -5.49
CA ILE A 18 -9.30 8.50 -4.20
C ILE A 18 -10.58 9.34 -4.21
N THR A 19 -10.74 10.21 -5.21
CA THR A 19 -11.92 11.09 -5.31
C THR A 19 -13.21 10.29 -5.47
N ALA A 20 -13.19 9.19 -6.24
CA ALA A 20 -14.34 8.31 -6.42
C ALA A 20 -14.79 7.66 -5.10
N THR A 21 -13.84 7.30 -4.24
CA THR A 21 -14.07 6.59 -2.97
C THR A 21 -14.68 7.50 -1.90
N LEU A 22 -14.41 8.81 -1.95
CA LEU A 22 -14.91 9.79 -0.97
C LEU A 22 -16.43 10.06 -1.03
N THR A 23 -17.14 9.52 -2.02
CA THR A 23 -18.58 9.68 -2.17
C THR A 23 -19.41 8.96 -1.10
N HIS A 24 -18.83 7.98 -0.38
CA HIS A 24 -19.50 7.21 0.69
C HIS A 24 -18.72 7.23 2.03
N PRO A 25 -18.65 8.38 2.72
CA PRO A 25 -17.71 8.60 3.83
C PRO A 25 -17.89 7.66 5.03
N LYS A 26 -19.14 7.24 5.33
CA LYS A 26 -19.41 6.33 6.46
C LYS A 26 -18.86 4.91 6.24
N GLN A 27 -18.70 4.48 4.99
CA GLN A 27 -18.18 3.15 4.64
C GLN A 27 -16.65 3.13 4.50
N VAL A 28 -16.04 4.31 4.32
CA VAL A 28 -14.59 4.49 4.16
C VAL A 28 -13.88 4.68 5.49
N LEU A 29 -14.60 5.14 6.52
CA LEU A 29 -13.99 5.52 7.80
C LEU A 29 -13.22 4.40 8.50
N LEU A 30 -13.77 3.17 8.54
CA LEU A 30 -13.11 2.04 9.17
C LEU A 30 -11.82 1.63 8.42
N PRO A 31 -11.84 1.37 7.09
CA PRO A 31 -10.61 1.16 6.32
C PRO A 31 -9.60 2.30 6.44
N ALA A 32 -10.02 3.57 6.41
CA ALA A 32 -9.12 4.71 6.51
C ALA A 32 -8.40 4.77 7.88
N ILE A 33 -9.13 4.57 8.98
CA ILE A 33 -8.51 4.52 10.33
C ILE A 33 -7.58 3.32 10.45
N ALA A 34 -7.95 2.17 9.87
CA ALA A 34 -7.10 1.00 9.85
C ALA A 34 -5.82 1.22 9.02
N ALA A 35 -5.91 1.93 7.89
CA ALA A 35 -4.76 2.33 7.08
C ALA A 35 -3.80 3.22 7.86
N LEU A 36 -4.30 4.22 8.59
CA LEU A 36 -3.46 5.06 9.47
C LEU A 36 -2.67 4.21 10.48
N GLY A 37 -3.33 3.26 11.15
CA GLY A 37 -2.63 2.30 12.03
C GLY A 37 -1.60 1.45 11.29
N GLY A 38 -1.97 1.01 10.08
CA GLY A 38 -1.12 0.30 9.14
C GLY A 38 0.04 1.12 8.57
N MET A 39 0.12 2.42 8.79
CA MET A 39 1.27 3.24 8.42
C MET A 39 2.11 3.62 9.63
N ILE A 40 1.46 4.08 10.69
CA ILE A 40 2.11 4.53 11.92
C ILE A 40 2.89 3.39 12.56
N LEU A 41 2.30 2.20 12.65
CA LEU A 41 2.94 1.09 13.37
C LEU A 41 4.16 0.52 12.62
N PRO A 42 4.13 0.24 11.30
CA PRO A 42 5.34 -0.12 10.57
C PRO A 42 6.43 0.95 10.65
N ALA A 43 6.08 2.24 10.49
CA ALA A 43 7.05 3.32 10.55
C ALA A 43 7.76 3.40 11.91
N THR A 44 7.00 3.30 12.99
CA THR A 44 7.55 3.33 14.36
C THR A 44 8.40 2.10 14.67
N ILE A 45 7.97 0.90 14.26
CA ILE A 45 8.76 -0.32 14.40
C ILE A 45 10.07 -0.22 13.62
N PHE A 46 10.02 0.29 12.38
CA PHE A 46 11.23 0.48 11.58
C PHE A 46 12.21 1.44 12.26
N LEU A 47 11.73 2.60 12.72
CA LEU A 47 12.58 3.60 13.39
C LEU A 47 13.18 3.06 14.70
N ALA A 48 12.44 2.22 15.43
CA ALA A 48 12.97 1.58 16.65
C ALA A 48 14.09 0.57 16.33
N LEU A 49 13.95 -0.20 15.24
CA LEU A 49 14.93 -1.21 14.84
C LEU A 49 16.12 -0.61 14.09
N ASN A 50 15.92 0.48 13.36
CA ASN A 50 16.96 1.16 12.58
C ASN A 50 16.93 2.69 12.79
N PRO A 51 17.30 3.18 13.99
CA PRO A 51 17.26 4.60 14.32
C PRO A 51 18.13 5.44 13.38
N GLY A 52 17.60 6.59 12.96
CA GLY A 52 18.30 7.54 12.08
C GLY A 52 18.32 7.18 10.60
N SER A 53 17.73 6.04 10.20
CA SER A 53 17.66 5.67 8.79
C SER A 53 16.63 6.52 8.02
N PRO A 54 16.99 7.09 6.85
CA PRO A 54 16.05 7.86 6.03
C PRO A 54 14.98 6.99 5.37
N ALA A 55 15.14 5.66 5.38
CA ALA A 55 14.23 4.73 4.70
C ALA A 55 12.94 4.42 5.48
N TRP A 56 12.66 5.08 6.61
CA TRP A 56 11.51 4.77 7.46
C TRP A 56 10.15 4.82 6.76
N ALA A 57 9.99 5.76 5.83
CA ALA A 57 8.74 5.91 5.09
C ALA A 57 8.48 4.74 4.12
N THR A 58 9.50 3.95 3.77
CA THR A 58 9.35 2.77 2.90
C THR A 58 8.62 1.60 3.59
N ALA A 59 8.52 1.62 4.93
CA ALA A 59 7.81 0.61 5.70
C ALA A 59 6.28 0.75 5.64
N MET A 60 5.77 1.92 5.20
CA MET A 60 4.35 2.24 5.27
C MET A 60 3.52 1.76 4.10
N PRO A 61 3.91 1.91 2.82
CA PRO A 61 2.95 1.76 1.73
C PRO A 61 2.52 0.31 1.51
N THR A 62 1.31 0.14 0.98
CA THR A 62 0.73 -1.14 0.57
C THR A 62 0.63 -1.18 -0.97
N ASP A 63 0.67 -2.36 -1.58
CA ASP A 63 0.46 -2.52 -3.02
C ASP A 63 -0.79 -3.36 -3.26
N LEU A 64 -1.82 -2.69 -3.78
CA LEU A 64 -3.13 -3.27 -4.02
C LEU A 64 -3.09 -4.43 -5.02
N ALA A 65 -2.27 -4.32 -6.07
CA ALA A 65 -2.23 -5.28 -7.16
C ALA A 65 -1.75 -6.65 -6.67
N LEU A 66 -0.67 -6.67 -5.88
CA LEU A 66 -0.12 -7.89 -5.33
C LEU A 66 -1.04 -8.50 -4.26
N ALA A 67 -1.57 -7.67 -3.37
CA ALA A 67 -2.47 -8.12 -2.32
C ALA A 67 -3.76 -8.74 -2.90
N LEU A 68 -4.36 -8.11 -3.92
CA LEU A 68 -5.51 -8.67 -4.63
C LEU A 68 -5.14 -9.90 -5.47
N GLY A 69 -3.95 -9.94 -6.05
CA GLY A 69 -3.45 -11.10 -6.78
C GLY A 69 -3.41 -12.34 -5.90
N VAL A 70 -2.82 -12.22 -4.70
CA VAL A 70 -2.80 -13.32 -3.71
C VAL A 70 -4.21 -13.62 -3.18
N PHE A 71 -5.02 -12.60 -2.91
CA PHE A 71 -6.41 -12.80 -2.48
C PHE A 71 -7.24 -13.57 -3.51
N ALA A 72 -7.04 -13.33 -4.81
CA ALA A 72 -7.73 -14.04 -5.89
C ALA A 72 -7.42 -15.55 -5.89
N LEU A 73 -6.24 -15.97 -5.42
CA LEU A 73 -5.85 -17.37 -5.30
C LEU A 73 -6.69 -18.14 -4.26
N LEU A 74 -7.37 -17.46 -3.34
CA LEU A 74 -8.29 -18.09 -2.38
C LEU A 74 -9.57 -18.63 -3.07
N GLY A 75 -9.85 -18.17 -4.30
CA GLY A 75 -10.94 -18.66 -5.14
C GLY A 75 -12.33 -18.33 -4.58
N LYS A 76 -13.32 -19.16 -4.95
CA LYS A 76 -14.75 -18.91 -4.67
C LYS A 76 -15.13 -18.88 -3.18
N LYS A 77 -14.24 -19.32 -2.30
CA LYS A 77 -14.47 -19.36 -0.84
C LYS A 77 -14.06 -18.06 -0.14
N ALA A 78 -13.42 -17.13 -0.85
CA ALA A 78 -12.97 -15.88 -0.28
C ALA A 78 -14.16 -14.96 0.05
N ASN A 79 -14.17 -14.37 1.25
CA ASN A 79 -15.21 -13.44 1.68
C ASN A 79 -15.14 -12.15 0.84
N PRO A 80 -16.21 -11.77 0.10
CA PRO A 80 -16.22 -10.55 -0.71
C PRO A 80 -15.98 -9.27 0.09
N ALA A 81 -16.42 -9.23 1.36
CA ALA A 81 -16.21 -8.07 2.22
C ALA A 81 -14.72 -7.82 2.50
N VAL A 82 -13.89 -8.87 2.55
CA VAL A 82 -12.43 -8.76 2.68
C VAL A 82 -11.82 -8.09 1.47
N ARG A 83 -12.29 -8.43 0.25
CA ARG A 83 -11.85 -7.79 -1.00
C ARG A 83 -12.17 -6.30 -0.99
N ILE A 84 -13.40 -5.94 -0.63
CA ILE A 84 -13.85 -4.55 -0.57
C ILE A 84 -13.04 -3.77 0.46
N PHE A 85 -12.84 -4.35 1.65
CA PHE A 85 -12.02 -3.73 2.68
C PHE A 85 -10.58 -3.49 2.21
N LEU A 86 -9.96 -4.49 1.57
CA LEU A 86 -8.59 -4.40 1.06
C LEU A 86 -8.44 -3.33 -0.03
N LEU A 87 -9.43 -3.21 -0.93
CA LEU A 87 -9.50 -2.14 -1.94
C LEU A 87 -9.49 -0.76 -1.28
N THR A 88 -10.44 -0.51 -0.38
CA THR A 88 -10.56 0.79 0.28
C THR A 88 -9.36 1.11 1.18
N LEU A 89 -8.82 0.09 1.87
CA LEU A 89 -7.63 0.22 2.69
C LEU A 89 -6.45 0.69 1.85
N ALA A 90 -6.18 0.05 0.71
CA ALA A 90 -5.03 0.38 -0.13
C ALA A 90 -5.14 1.79 -0.73
N VAL A 91 -6.34 2.19 -1.18
CA VAL A 91 -6.57 3.55 -1.69
C VAL A 91 -6.31 4.60 -0.59
N ALA A 92 -6.75 4.34 0.64
CA ALA A 92 -6.47 5.23 1.77
C ALA A 92 -4.97 5.28 2.11
N ASP A 93 -4.30 4.12 2.14
CA ASP A 93 -2.87 3.99 2.41
C ASP A 93 -2.03 4.73 1.36
N ASP A 94 -2.40 4.65 0.08
CA ASP A 94 -1.75 5.36 -1.03
C ASP A 94 -1.93 6.88 -0.92
N LEU A 95 -3.14 7.35 -0.60
CA LEU A 95 -3.39 8.78 -0.36
C LEU A 95 -2.53 9.29 0.79
N PHE A 96 -2.52 8.59 1.92
CA PHE A 96 -1.73 9.00 3.07
C PHE A 96 -0.23 8.94 2.77
N SER A 97 0.23 7.96 2.00
CA SER A 97 1.62 7.87 1.55
C SER A 97 2.02 9.05 0.68
N LEU A 98 1.14 9.52 -0.20
CA LEU A 98 1.33 10.74 -0.98
C LEU A 98 1.43 12.00 -0.09
N ILE A 99 0.58 12.10 0.94
CA ILE A 99 0.64 13.21 1.90
C ILE A 99 1.97 13.18 2.66
N VAL A 100 2.42 12.01 3.11
CA VAL A 100 3.72 11.85 3.77
C VAL A 100 4.85 12.24 2.82
N LEU A 101 4.79 11.82 1.55
CA LEU A 101 5.79 12.20 0.54
C LEU A 101 5.84 13.72 0.34
N ALA A 102 4.69 14.38 0.22
CA ALA A 102 4.61 15.82 0.04
C ALA A 102 5.17 16.61 1.24
N ILE A 103 4.86 16.17 2.47
CA ILE A 103 5.24 16.90 3.69
C ILE A 103 6.71 16.66 4.06
N PHE A 104 7.19 15.42 3.98
CA PHE A 104 8.52 15.06 4.51
C PHE A 104 9.60 15.05 3.43
N TYR A 105 9.23 14.90 2.17
CA TYR A 105 10.17 14.74 1.06
C TYR A 105 9.93 15.71 -0.10
N GLY A 106 9.01 16.67 0.06
CA GLY A 106 8.66 17.65 -0.99
C GLY A 106 9.88 18.40 -1.53
N ASP A 107 10.82 18.76 -0.65
CA ASP A 107 12.02 19.54 -1.01
C ASP A 107 13.12 18.71 -1.70
N GLN A 108 13.02 17.37 -1.64
CA GLN A 108 14.00 16.44 -2.23
C GLN A 108 13.55 15.94 -3.61
N LEU A 109 12.36 16.34 -4.06
CA LEU A 109 11.82 15.94 -5.34
C LEU A 109 12.37 16.84 -6.46
N ASP A 110 13.15 16.25 -7.37
CA ASP A 110 13.43 16.88 -8.66
C ASP A 110 12.12 17.22 -9.38
N ILE A 111 12.14 18.29 -10.19
CA ILE A 111 10.95 18.79 -10.92
C ILE A 111 10.26 17.66 -11.71
N ALA A 112 11.05 16.78 -12.34
CA ALA A 112 10.53 15.64 -13.10
C ALA A 112 9.86 14.59 -12.21
N HIS A 113 10.46 14.22 -11.08
CA HIS A 113 9.89 13.24 -10.15
C HIS A 113 8.65 13.79 -9.42
N SER A 114 8.68 15.06 -9.01
CA SER A 114 7.51 15.74 -8.43
C SER A 114 6.33 15.78 -9.40
N ALA A 115 6.58 16.15 -10.67
CA ALA A 115 5.54 16.17 -11.70
C ALA A 115 4.95 14.79 -11.97
N SER A 116 5.79 13.75 -12.05
CA SER A 116 5.34 12.37 -12.31
C SER A 116 4.60 11.72 -11.15
N THR A 117 4.79 12.19 -9.91
CA THR A 117 4.17 11.58 -8.72
C THR A 117 3.03 12.44 -8.19
N LEU A 118 3.37 13.49 -7.43
CA LEU A 118 2.42 14.43 -6.84
C LEU A 118 1.63 15.19 -7.91
N GLY A 119 2.28 15.64 -8.98
CA GLY A 119 1.63 16.35 -10.08
C GLY A 119 0.59 15.50 -10.80
N ALA A 120 0.95 14.26 -11.15
CA ALA A 120 0.04 13.32 -11.78
C ALA A 120 -1.14 12.95 -10.86
N ALA A 121 -0.90 12.69 -9.57
CA ALA A 121 -1.96 12.42 -8.61
C ALA A 121 -2.91 13.62 -8.43
N ALA A 122 -2.37 14.83 -8.28
CA ALA A 122 -3.17 16.05 -8.17
C ALA A 122 -4.01 16.28 -9.43
N PHE A 123 -3.43 16.08 -10.62
CA PHE A 123 -4.15 16.20 -11.87
C PHE A 123 -5.28 15.16 -12.00
N GLY A 124 -5.03 13.91 -11.61
CA GLY A 124 -6.04 12.85 -11.59
C GLY A 124 -7.20 13.19 -10.64
N ALA A 125 -6.87 13.68 -9.44
CA ALA A 125 -7.87 14.12 -8.47
C ALA A 125 -8.71 15.28 -9.02
N LEU A 126 -8.09 16.29 -9.63
CA LEU A 126 -8.77 17.43 -10.26
C LEU A 126 -9.71 17.00 -11.38
N LEU A 127 -9.28 16.07 -12.25
CA LEU A 127 -10.13 15.52 -13.32
C LEU A 127 -11.38 14.85 -12.77
N ALA A 128 -11.28 14.16 -11.64
CA ALA A 128 -12.41 13.49 -11.02
C ALA A 128 -13.47 14.48 -10.45
N PHE A 129 -13.10 15.74 -10.20
CA PHE A 129 -14.05 16.80 -9.81
C PHE A 129 -14.70 17.51 -11.00
N VAL A 130 -14.24 17.28 -12.23
CA VAL A 130 -14.81 17.93 -13.42
C VAL A 130 -16.23 17.39 -13.69
N PRO A 131 -17.25 18.27 -13.80
CA PRO A 131 -18.62 17.85 -14.11
C PRO A 131 -18.67 17.06 -15.43
N LYS A 132 -19.39 15.93 -15.43
CA LYS A 132 -19.54 14.98 -16.56
C LYS A 132 -18.30 14.17 -16.92
N PHE A 133 -17.20 14.25 -16.17
CA PHE A 133 -16.05 13.38 -16.41
C PHE A 133 -16.42 11.92 -16.09
N PRO A 134 -16.15 10.95 -16.99
CA PRO A 134 -16.61 9.56 -16.82
C PRO A 134 -15.68 8.77 -15.90
N VAL A 135 -15.57 9.18 -14.63
CA VAL A 135 -14.69 8.59 -13.59
C VAL A 135 -14.76 7.07 -13.58
N ALA A 136 -15.97 6.49 -13.51
CA ALA A 136 -16.17 5.04 -13.46
C ALA A 136 -15.60 4.31 -14.69
N LYS A 137 -15.75 4.87 -15.90
CA LYS A 137 -15.20 4.26 -17.12
C LYS A 137 -13.67 4.33 -17.12
N VAL A 138 -13.11 5.47 -16.71
CA VAL A 138 -11.66 5.67 -16.66
C VAL A 138 -11.03 4.72 -15.64
N VAL A 139 -11.58 4.60 -14.44
CA VAL A 139 -11.13 3.64 -13.42
C VAL A 139 -11.20 2.20 -13.94
N THR A 140 -12.27 1.83 -14.65
CA THR A 140 -12.42 0.47 -15.21
C THR A 140 -11.38 0.14 -16.27
N ILE A 141 -10.89 1.14 -17.01
CA ILE A 141 -9.86 0.96 -18.04
C ILE A 141 -8.45 1.00 -17.43
N LEU A 142 -8.21 1.96 -16.54
CA LEU A 142 -6.89 2.17 -15.94
C LEU A 142 -6.54 1.10 -14.91
N SER A 143 -7.50 0.63 -14.12
CA SER A 143 -7.24 -0.40 -13.09
C SER A 143 -6.53 -1.66 -13.64
N PRO A 144 -7.04 -2.35 -14.68
CA PRO A 144 -6.36 -3.52 -15.23
C PRO A 144 -5.04 -3.15 -15.91
N LEU A 145 -4.95 -1.99 -16.57
CA LEU A 145 -3.69 -1.52 -17.17
C LEU A 145 -2.62 -1.33 -16.09
N CYS A 146 -2.97 -0.67 -14.98
CA CYS A 146 -2.08 -0.44 -13.87
C CYS A 146 -1.65 -1.76 -13.21
N THR A 147 -2.61 -2.63 -12.90
CA THR A 147 -2.37 -3.91 -12.23
C THR A 147 -1.57 -4.91 -13.07
N PHE A 148 -1.87 -5.06 -14.37
CA PHE A 148 -1.27 -6.11 -15.20
C PHE A 148 -0.10 -5.65 -16.07
N PHE A 149 0.08 -4.34 -16.27
CA PHE A 149 1.15 -3.82 -17.12
C PHE A 149 2.06 -2.83 -16.39
N VAL A 150 1.51 -1.71 -15.89
CA VAL A 150 2.33 -0.63 -15.32
C VAL A 150 3.13 -1.09 -14.10
N ILE A 151 2.46 -1.70 -13.12
CA ILE A 151 3.09 -2.14 -11.86
C ILE A 151 4.13 -3.23 -12.12
N PRO A 152 3.83 -4.35 -12.83
CA PRO A 152 4.83 -5.38 -13.10
C PRO A 152 6.06 -4.85 -13.84
N VAL A 153 5.87 -4.01 -14.87
CA VAL A 153 6.99 -3.43 -15.62
C VAL A 153 7.83 -2.51 -14.73
N TYR A 154 7.19 -1.67 -13.93
CA TYR A 154 7.86 -0.76 -12.99
C TYR A 154 8.70 -1.54 -11.97
N VAL A 155 8.07 -2.50 -11.28
CA VAL A 155 8.70 -3.31 -10.23
C VAL A 155 9.88 -4.10 -10.79
N VAL A 156 9.71 -4.80 -11.92
CA VAL A 156 10.81 -5.57 -12.54
C VAL A 156 11.98 -4.68 -12.91
N ALA A 157 11.71 -3.54 -13.55
CA ALA A 157 12.79 -2.63 -13.95
C ALA A 157 13.53 -2.06 -12.73
N LYS A 158 12.83 -1.67 -11.67
CA LYS A 158 13.45 -1.08 -10.47
C LYS A 158 14.15 -2.09 -9.57
N LEU A 159 13.63 -3.32 -9.46
CA LEU A 159 14.26 -4.38 -8.67
C LEU A 159 15.47 -5.01 -9.37
N SER A 160 15.56 -4.91 -10.71
CA SER A 160 16.70 -5.46 -11.46
C SER A 160 18.03 -4.76 -11.19
N ASP A 161 18.02 -3.57 -10.59
CA ASP A 161 19.20 -2.76 -10.33
C ASP A 161 19.59 -2.74 -8.84
N GLY A 162 20.84 -3.07 -8.54
CA GLY A 162 21.46 -2.77 -7.24
C GLY A 162 21.15 -3.68 -6.06
N ILE A 163 20.68 -4.93 -6.27
CA ILE A 163 20.52 -5.91 -5.18
C ILE A 163 21.78 -6.77 -5.07
N SER A 164 22.51 -6.65 -3.95
CA SER A 164 23.60 -7.55 -3.59
C SER A 164 23.10 -8.66 -2.65
N LEU A 165 23.85 -9.76 -2.52
CA LEU A 165 23.54 -10.81 -1.55
C LEU A 165 23.67 -10.29 -0.10
N ASP A 166 24.57 -9.35 0.14
CA ASP A 166 24.80 -8.75 1.46
C ASP A 166 23.61 -7.90 1.91
N SER A 167 22.91 -7.26 0.96
CA SER A 167 21.70 -6.45 1.21
C SER A 167 20.56 -7.26 1.84
N VAL A 168 20.51 -8.58 1.63
CA VAL A 168 19.48 -9.45 2.26
C VAL A 168 19.64 -9.52 3.77
N THR A 169 20.88 -9.51 4.25
CA THR A 169 21.22 -9.63 5.68
C THR A 169 21.42 -8.29 6.36
N SER A 170 21.23 -7.19 5.63
CA SER A 170 21.46 -5.85 6.15
C SER A 170 20.46 -5.52 7.26
N LYS A 171 20.90 -4.65 8.18
CA LYS A 171 20.04 -4.13 9.25
C LYS A 171 18.79 -3.44 8.70
N THR A 172 18.93 -2.72 7.59
CA THR A 172 17.82 -2.01 6.93
C THR A 172 16.80 -3.01 6.36
N ALA A 173 17.26 -4.05 5.67
CA ALA A 173 16.38 -5.07 5.09
C ALA A 173 15.61 -5.86 6.15
N ILE A 174 16.29 -6.27 7.23
CA ILE A 174 15.68 -7.00 8.35
C ILE A 174 14.68 -6.11 9.09
N ALA A 175 15.06 -4.87 9.42
CA ALA A 175 14.17 -3.91 10.08
C ALA A 175 12.92 -3.65 9.23
N LEU A 176 13.07 -3.47 7.92
CA LEU A 176 11.97 -3.27 6.99
C LEU A 176 11.05 -4.48 6.92
N THR A 177 11.63 -5.68 6.86
CA THR A 177 10.86 -6.93 6.81
C THR A 177 10.00 -7.09 8.07
N ILE A 178 10.60 -6.92 9.25
CA ILE A 178 9.87 -7.04 10.53
C ILE A 178 8.80 -5.95 10.64
N ALA A 179 9.17 -4.70 10.34
CA ALA A 179 8.26 -3.56 10.40
C ALA A 179 7.03 -3.76 9.51
N ARG A 180 7.22 -4.23 8.28
CA ARG A 180 6.12 -4.44 7.34
C ARG A 180 5.26 -5.63 7.73
N VAL A 181 5.86 -6.80 8.00
CA VAL A 181 5.11 -8.02 8.31
C VAL A 181 4.35 -7.86 9.63
N VAL A 182 5.04 -7.47 10.70
CA VAL A 182 4.45 -7.38 12.04
C VAL A 182 3.63 -6.09 12.18
N GLY A 183 4.17 -4.96 11.74
CA GLY A 183 3.54 -3.67 11.90
C GLY A 183 2.23 -3.54 11.12
N LYS A 184 2.13 -4.11 9.91
CA LYS A 184 0.87 -4.05 9.15
C LYS A 184 -0.22 -4.89 9.79
N ILE A 185 0.10 -6.12 10.19
CA ILE A 185 -0.84 -7.00 10.89
C ILE A 185 -1.34 -6.34 12.17
N LEU A 186 -0.41 -5.90 13.03
CA LEU A 186 -0.78 -5.31 14.32
C LEU A 186 -1.45 -3.95 14.14
N GLY A 187 -0.94 -3.08 13.28
CA GLY A 187 -1.42 -1.71 13.09
C GLY A 187 -2.85 -1.68 12.54
N ILE A 188 -3.10 -2.40 11.45
CA ILE A 188 -4.43 -2.45 10.81
C ILE A 188 -5.44 -3.09 11.77
N THR A 189 -5.08 -4.21 12.39
CA THR A 189 -6.00 -4.92 13.30
C THR A 189 -6.30 -4.11 14.56
N LEU A 190 -5.28 -3.49 15.17
CA LEU A 190 -5.43 -2.71 16.40
C LEU A 190 -6.28 -1.46 16.16
N PHE A 191 -6.01 -0.70 15.11
CA PHE A 191 -6.75 0.53 14.84
C PHE A 191 -8.19 0.24 14.39
N ALA A 192 -8.41 -0.81 13.59
CA ALA A 192 -9.76 -1.25 13.26
C ALA A 192 -10.52 -1.70 14.53
N TRP A 193 -9.87 -2.46 15.40
CA TRP A 193 -10.47 -2.90 16.67
C TRP A 193 -10.78 -1.73 17.60
N LEU A 194 -9.88 -0.77 17.74
CA LEU A 194 -10.10 0.45 18.54
C LEU A 194 -11.27 1.26 17.98
N CYS A 195 -11.33 1.44 16.65
CA CYS A 195 -12.42 2.15 15.98
C CYS A 195 -13.79 1.53 16.29
N ILE A 196 -13.89 0.19 16.23
CA ILE A 196 -15.11 -0.56 16.55
C ILE A 196 -15.42 -0.48 18.06
N ARG A 197 -14.39 -0.62 18.92
CA ARG A 197 -14.56 -0.64 20.39
C ARG A 197 -14.98 0.71 20.95
N LEU A 198 -14.47 1.80 20.37
CA LEU A 198 -14.84 3.17 20.71
C LEU A 198 -16.15 3.62 20.08
N LYS A 199 -16.85 2.73 19.34
CA LYS A 199 -18.12 3.01 18.65
C LYS A 199 -18.04 4.18 17.66
N VAL A 200 -16.86 4.43 17.09
CA VAL A 200 -16.67 5.43 16.02
C VAL A 200 -17.38 4.98 14.74
N VAL A 201 -17.38 3.67 14.47
CA VAL A 201 -18.09 3.03 13.37
C VAL A 201 -18.86 1.81 13.91
N PRO A 202 -20.09 1.53 13.44
CA PRO A 202 -20.78 0.28 13.80
C PRO A 202 -19.94 -0.94 13.40
N LYS A 203 -20.00 -2.00 14.21
CA LYS A 203 -19.32 -3.26 13.89
C LYS A 203 -19.84 -3.79 12.54
N PRO A 204 -18.97 -4.06 11.55
CA PRO A 204 -19.42 -4.65 10.29
C PRO A 204 -19.93 -6.08 10.53
N THR A 205 -21.06 -6.44 9.91
CA THR A 205 -21.67 -7.78 10.01
C THR A 205 -20.88 -8.82 9.23
N ASP A 206 -20.23 -8.40 8.15
CA ASP A 206 -19.68 -9.29 7.13
C ASP A 206 -18.16 -9.47 7.27
N LEU A 207 -17.55 -8.87 8.29
CA LEU A 207 -16.09 -8.86 8.52
C LEU A 207 -15.75 -9.21 9.97
N LYS A 208 -14.96 -10.27 10.14
CA LYS A 208 -14.37 -10.62 11.44
C LYS A 208 -13.04 -9.91 11.63
N ILE A 209 -12.70 -9.59 12.88
CA ILE A 209 -11.39 -9.05 13.24
C ILE A 209 -10.25 -10.00 12.83
N THR A 210 -10.49 -11.32 12.86
CA THR A 210 -9.52 -12.32 12.39
C THR A 210 -9.30 -12.26 10.88
N GLU A 211 -10.31 -11.88 10.10
CA GLU A 211 -10.16 -11.62 8.65
C GLU A 211 -9.38 -10.31 8.43
N LEU A 212 -9.62 -9.28 9.26
CA LEU A 212 -8.85 -8.03 9.21
C LEU A 212 -7.36 -8.24 9.52
N ALA A 213 -7.00 -9.18 10.40
CA ALA A 213 -5.60 -9.57 10.61
C ALA A 213 -4.98 -10.20 9.34
N GLY A 214 -5.76 -11.02 8.62
CA GLY A 214 -5.34 -11.57 7.32
C GLY A 214 -5.19 -10.50 6.24
N VAL A 215 -6.08 -9.50 6.21
CA VAL A 215 -5.92 -8.30 5.37
C VAL A 215 -4.62 -7.57 5.75
N GLY A 216 -4.38 -7.37 7.05
CA GLY A 216 -3.17 -6.72 7.54
C GLY A 216 -1.90 -7.45 7.09
N ALA A 217 -1.93 -8.78 7.04
CA ALA A 217 -0.82 -9.56 6.50
C ALA A 217 -0.63 -9.29 5.00
N LEU A 218 -1.69 -9.36 4.19
CA LEU A 218 -1.62 -9.06 2.75
C LEU A 218 -1.19 -7.60 2.47
N ALA A 219 -1.57 -6.66 3.33
CA ALA A 219 -1.17 -5.26 3.20
C ALA A 219 0.34 -5.03 3.35
N GLY A 220 1.07 -5.98 3.95
CA GLY A 220 2.54 -5.95 4.00
C GLY A 220 3.24 -6.12 2.65
N MET A 221 2.53 -6.46 1.58
CA MET A 221 3.09 -6.74 0.25
C MET A 221 3.51 -5.52 -0.59
N GLY A 222 3.41 -4.31 -0.04
CA GLY A 222 3.77 -3.07 -0.76
C GLY A 222 5.16 -3.06 -1.40
N LEU A 223 5.20 -2.89 -2.72
CA LEU A 223 6.42 -2.70 -3.51
C LEU A 223 6.44 -1.33 -4.21
N THR A 224 5.44 -1.02 -5.02
CA THR A 224 5.50 0.12 -5.97
C THR A 224 5.73 1.47 -5.30
N VAL A 225 4.85 1.89 -4.40
CA VAL A 225 4.97 3.18 -3.70
C VAL A 225 6.16 3.19 -2.75
N ALA A 226 6.49 2.04 -2.14
CA ALA A 226 7.67 1.94 -1.27
C ALA A 226 8.99 2.13 -2.04
N LEU A 227 9.07 1.63 -3.28
CA LEU A 227 10.20 1.86 -4.18
C LEU A 227 10.32 3.34 -4.58
N VAL A 228 9.20 3.99 -4.90
CA VAL A 228 9.18 5.44 -5.18
C VAL A 228 9.70 6.22 -3.97
N ILE A 229 9.19 5.92 -2.77
CA ILE A 229 9.67 6.58 -1.54
C ILE A 229 11.16 6.32 -1.34
N SER A 230 11.64 5.10 -1.59
CA SER A 230 13.07 4.78 -1.44
C SER A 230 13.96 5.62 -2.33
N GLU A 231 13.53 5.92 -3.56
CA GLU A 231 14.33 6.71 -4.51
C GLU A 231 14.38 8.18 -4.12
N VAL A 232 13.30 8.69 -3.56
CA VAL A 232 13.22 10.08 -3.11
C VAL A 232 13.93 10.27 -1.77
N ALA A 233 13.72 9.36 -0.82
CA ALA A 233 14.18 9.50 0.56
C ALA A 233 15.67 9.14 0.77
N VAL A 234 16.24 8.29 -0.08
CA VAL A 234 17.55 7.68 0.17
C VAL A 234 18.51 8.03 -0.95
N SER A 235 19.58 8.77 -0.66
CA SER A 235 20.60 9.12 -1.67
C SER A 235 21.66 8.03 -1.89
N SER A 236 21.89 7.15 -0.90
CA SER A 236 22.89 6.07 -1.01
C SER A 236 22.33 4.86 -1.76
N LYS A 237 23.02 4.45 -2.84
CA LYS A 237 22.66 3.25 -3.61
C LYS A 237 22.70 1.96 -2.80
N GLU A 238 23.57 1.89 -1.80
CA GLU A 238 23.68 0.73 -0.90
C GLU A 238 22.42 0.58 -0.06
N ILE A 239 21.98 1.66 0.60
CA ILE A 239 20.75 1.65 1.42
C ILE A 239 19.52 1.41 0.53
N GLN A 240 19.49 1.93 -0.71
CA GLN A 240 18.42 1.60 -1.66
C GLN A 240 18.40 0.10 -2.00
N GLY A 241 19.56 -0.53 -2.21
CA GLY A 241 19.66 -1.98 -2.43
C GLY A 241 19.11 -2.79 -1.25
N ASP A 242 19.44 -2.37 -0.03
CA ASP A 242 18.91 -2.97 1.20
C ASP A 242 17.39 -2.84 1.33
N VAL A 243 16.85 -1.67 1.00
CA VAL A 243 15.40 -1.45 1.00
C VAL A 243 14.73 -2.37 -0.02
N LYS A 244 15.25 -2.45 -1.25
CA LYS A 244 14.71 -3.35 -2.29
C LYS A 244 14.69 -4.80 -1.82
N ALA A 245 15.79 -5.27 -1.20
CA ALA A 245 15.86 -6.61 -0.64
C ALA A 245 14.81 -6.83 0.47
N GLY A 246 14.72 -5.91 1.43
CA GLY A 246 13.73 -5.97 2.51
C GLY A 246 12.29 -5.95 1.99
N LEU A 247 11.99 -5.17 0.95
CA LEU A 247 10.67 -5.12 0.35
C LEU A 247 10.29 -6.46 -0.30
N ILE A 248 11.19 -7.09 -1.07
CA ILE A 248 10.93 -8.41 -1.67
C ILE A 248 10.66 -9.46 -0.60
N ILE A 249 11.52 -9.54 0.41
CA ILE A 249 11.41 -10.52 1.50
C ILE A 249 10.10 -10.32 2.25
N SER A 250 9.77 -9.06 2.58
CA SER A 250 8.52 -8.73 3.25
C SER A 250 7.31 -9.13 2.41
N ALA A 251 7.32 -8.88 1.09
CA ALA A 251 6.19 -9.18 0.22
C ALA A 251 5.94 -10.69 0.11
N LEU A 252 7.00 -11.51 0.03
CA LEU A 252 6.87 -12.96 0.01
C LEU A 252 6.32 -13.51 1.34
N ILE A 253 6.89 -13.05 2.47
CA ILE A 253 6.46 -13.50 3.81
C ILE A 253 5.02 -13.05 4.09
N SER A 254 4.71 -11.77 3.88
CA SER A 254 3.38 -11.21 4.07
C SER A 254 2.33 -11.87 3.18
N GLY A 255 2.65 -12.11 1.91
CA GLY A 255 1.76 -12.80 0.98
C GLY A 255 1.47 -14.24 1.41
N LEU A 256 2.49 -14.98 1.84
CA LEU A 256 2.33 -16.35 2.33
C LEU A 256 1.51 -16.40 3.62
N ILE A 257 1.82 -15.55 4.60
CA ILE A 257 1.08 -15.47 5.86
C ILE A 257 -0.37 -15.09 5.60
N GLY A 258 -0.63 -14.05 4.80
CA GLY A 258 -1.98 -13.59 4.49
C GLY A 258 -2.80 -14.65 3.76
N PHE A 259 -2.19 -15.35 2.79
CA PHE A 259 -2.84 -16.46 2.08
C PHE A 259 -3.22 -17.61 3.02
N ILE A 260 -2.27 -18.12 3.81
CA ILE A 260 -2.51 -19.23 4.74
C ILE A 260 -3.56 -18.83 5.77
N TRP A 261 -3.45 -17.63 6.33
CA TRP A 261 -4.35 -17.11 7.35
C TRP A 261 -5.79 -17.04 6.84
N LEU A 262 -6.02 -16.37 5.70
CA LEU A 262 -7.35 -16.21 5.13
C LEU A 262 -7.93 -17.53 4.58
N ARG A 263 -7.08 -18.50 4.25
CA ARG A 263 -7.53 -19.84 3.85
C ARG A 263 -8.00 -20.68 5.04
N VAL A 264 -7.40 -20.51 6.21
CA VAL A 264 -7.74 -21.24 7.45
C VAL A 264 -8.94 -20.61 8.17
N VAL A 265 -9.04 -19.27 8.16
CA VAL A 265 -10.16 -18.56 8.77
C VAL A 265 -11.45 -18.86 8.01
N ARG A 266 -12.46 -19.38 8.72
CA ARG A 266 -13.78 -19.63 8.12
C ARG A 266 -14.42 -18.29 7.70
N PRO A 267 -14.80 -18.14 6.41
CA PRO A 267 -15.48 -16.94 5.92
C PRO A 267 -16.69 -16.63 6.78
N THR A 268 -16.98 -15.36 6.95
CA THR A 268 -18.26 -14.92 7.51
C THR A 268 -19.36 -15.32 6.51
N SER A 269 -20.37 -16.09 6.94
CA SER A 269 -21.46 -16.49 6.05
C SER A 269 -22.25 -15.24 5.69
N VAL A 270 -22.23 -14.87 4.41
CA VAL A 270 -23.18 -13.90 3.87
C VAL A 270 -24.52 -14.62 3.81
N SER A 271 -25.38 -14.38 4.81
CA SER A 271 -26.76 -14.89 4.84
C SER A 271 -27.65 -14.04 3.96
#